data_AF-A0A6A3I5G8-F1
#
_entry.id   AF-A0A6A3I5G8-F1
#
_cell.length_a   1.000
_cell.length_b   1.000
_cell.length_c   1.000
_cell.angle_alpha   90.00
_cell.angle_beta   90.00
_cell.angle_gamma   90.00
#
_symmetry.space_group_name_H-M   'P 1'
#
loop_
_entity.id
_entity.type
_entity.pdbx_description
1 polymer ?
#
loop_
_entity_poly.entity_id
_entity_poly.type
_entity_poly.pdbx_seq_one_letter_code
_entity_poly.pdbx_strand_id
1 'polypeptide(L)'
;MSGATDRDKLDEWLRELGDTETPLDNEGEVRVGEEEPEARAMVIRLLRAYRDVSKDKGDCPPMTALNVQHHIDTGKAAPIMMKRRRHEQMEDATIESNVSKMLGADVIEEGNGA
;
A
#
# COMPACT_ATOMS: atom_id res chain seq x y z
N MET A 1 -18.54 31.25 1.50
CA MET A 1 -17.67 30.68 0.45
C MET A 1 -18.38 29.48 -0.11
N SER A 2 -18.84 29.53 -1.36
CA SER A 2 -19.28 28.32 -2.05
C SER A 2 -18.07 27.41 -2.19
N GLY A 3 -18.03 26.31 -1.45
CA GLY A 3 -16.94 25.32 -1.49
C GLY A 3 -16.93 24.47 -2.77
N ALA A 4 -17.46 24.99 -3.87
CA ALA A 4 -17.43 24.32 -5.15
C ALA A 4 -16.05 24.53 -5.77
N THR A 5 -15.29 23.44 -5.88
CA THR A 5 -14.01 23.42 -6.60
C THR A 5 -14.28 23.73 -8.07
N ASP A 6 -13.61 24.77 -8.58
CA ASP A 6 -13.63 25.15 -9.99
C ASP A 6 -13.12 23.99 -10.85
N ARG A 7 -13.94 23.52 -11.81
CA ARG A 7 -13.64 22.36 -12.66
C ARG A 7 -12.41 22.58 -13.52
N ASP A 8 -12.24 23.79 -14.05
CA ASP A 8 -11.11 24.11 -14.93
C ASP A 8 -9.81 24.04 -14.14
N LYS A 9 -9.81 24.56 -12.91
CA LYS A 9 -8.66 24.46 -12.00
C LYS A 9 -8.36 23.03 -11.59
N LEU A 10 -9.39 22.20 -11.43
CA LEU A 10 -9.20 20.79 -11.10
C LEU A 10 -8.61 20.01 -12.29
N ASP A 11 -9.05 20.25 -13.53
CA ASP A 11 -8.45 19.61 -14.70
C ASP A 11 -7.01 20.08 -14.93
N GLU A 12 -6.73 21.37 -14.74
CA GLU A 12 -5.37 21.92 -14.79
C GLU A 12 -4.47 21.21 -13.76
N TRP A 13 -4.90 21.15 -12.50
CA TRP A 13 -4.16 20.46 -11.43
C TRP A 13 -3.95 18.97 -11.72
N LEU A 14 -4.94 18.27 -12.27
CA LEU A 14 -4.81 16.85 -12.61
C LEU A 14 -3.71 16.61 -13.64
N ARG A 15 -3.58 17.49 -14.65
CA ARG A 15 -2.53 17.40 -15.68
C ARG A 15 -1.12 17.60 -15.13
N GLU A 16 -0.99 18.25 -13.98
CA GLU A 16 0.31 18.51 -13.34
C GLU A 16 0.79 17.37 -12.43
N LEU A 17 -0.08 16.41 -12.07
CA LEU A 17 0.25 15.33 -11.13
C LEU A 17 1.25 14.28 -11.69
N GLY A 18 1.52 14.30 -12.98
CA GLY A 18 2.46 13.38 -13.63
C GLY A 18 1.92 12.81 -14.94
N ASP A 19 2.10 11.49 -15.15
CA ASP A 19 1.57 10.82 -16.34
C ASP A 19 0.08 10.50 -16.20
N THR A 20 -0.74 11.35 -16.82
CA THR A 20 -2.19 11.22 -16.91
C THR A 20 -2.69 10.57 -18.19
N GLU A 21 -1.80 10.30 -19.14
CA GLU A 21 -2.17 9.93 -20.51
C GLU A 21 -2.08 8.42 -20.74
N THR A 22 -1.05 7.77 -20.20
CA THR A 22 -0.91 6.32 -20.33
C THR A 22 -2.03 5.60 -19.54
N PRO A 23 -2.80 4.71 -20.18
CA PRO A 23 -3.88 3.97 -19.50
C PRO A 23 -3.38 3.00 -18.42
N LEU A 24 -4.27 2.64 -17.49
CA LEU A 24 -4.06 1.53 -16.55
C LEU A 24 -4.25 0.17 -17.24
N ASP A 25 -3.55 -0.87 -16.78
CA ASP A 25 -3.63 -2.22 -17.36
C ASP A 25 -5.06 -2.80 -17.35
N ASN A 26 -5.84 -2.49 -16.31
CA ASN A 26 -7.23 -2.92 -16.11
C ASN A 26 -8.21 -1.75 -16.08
N GLU A 27 -7.93 -0.66 -16.81
CA GLU A 27 -8.75 0.56 -16.79
C GLU A 27 -10.23 0.32 -17.13
N GLY A 28 -10.52 -0.66 -18.00
CA GLY A 28 -11.88 -1.04 -18.40
C GLY A 28 -12.72 -1.65 -17.26
N GLU A 29 -12.08 -2.16 -16.21
CA GLU A 29 -12.75 -2.74 -15.04
C GLU A 29 -13.02 -1.70 -13.95
N VAL A 30 -12.50 -0.47 -14.10
CA VAL A 30 -12.63 0.58 -13.10
C VAL A 30 -14.08 1.06 -13.01
N ARG A 31 -14.67 0.81 -11.84
CA ARG A 31 -16.02 1.27 -11.47
C ARG A 31 -15.91 2.60 -10.74
N VAL A 32 -16.08 3.68 -11.48
CA VAL A 32 -16.27 5.01 -10.90
C VAL A 32 -17.77 5.16 -10.60
N GLY A 33 -18.15 5.49 -9.36
CA GLY A 33 -19.55 5.71 -8.98
C GLY A 33 -20.17 6.98 -9.56
N GLU A 34 -19.50 7.62 -10.51
CA GLU A 34 -19.90 8.84 -11.20
C GLU A 34 -20.35 8.50 -12.61
N GLU A 35 -21.56 8.94 -12.97
CA GLU A 35 -22.19 8.64 -14.25
C GLU A 35 -21.86 9.70 -15.31
N GLU A 36 -21.50 10.92 -14.88
CA GLU A 36 -21.14 11.99 -15.80
C GLU A 36 -19.79 11.67 -16.50
N PRO A 37 -19.75 11.61 -17.85
CA PRO A 37 -18.56 11.18 -18.58
C PRO A 37 -17.30 12.01 -18.30
N GLU A 38 -17.45 13.33 -18.16
CA GLU A 38 -16.34 14.24 -17.87
C GLU A 38 -15.78 14.01 -16.46
N ALA A 39 -16.65 13.94 -15.45
CA ALA A 39 -16.23 13.69 -14.08
C ALA A 39 -15.61 12.29 -13.93
N ARG A 40 -16.16 11.28 -14.62
CA ARG A 40 -15.54 9.94 -14.71
C ARG A 40 -14.14 10.01 -15.32
N ALA A 41 -13.96 10.76 -16.41
CA ALA A 41 -12.66 10.91 -17.05
C ALA A 41 -11.63 11.55 -16.10
N MET A 42 -12.04 12.55 -15.31
CA MET A 42 -11.17 13.18 -14.31
C MET A 42 -10.71 12.19 -13.22
N VAL A 43 -11.60 11.30 -12.75
CA VAL A 43 -11.22 10.25 -11.78
C VAL A 43 -10.25 9.24 -12.39
N ILE A 44 -10.47 8.81 -13.64
CA ILE A 44 -9.51 7.93 -14.34
C ILE A 44 -8.15 8.61 -14.48
N ARG A 45 -8.14 9.91 -14.80
CA ARG A 45 -6.91 10.71 -14.92
C ARG A 45 -6.10 10.73 -13.63
N LEU A 46 -6.79 10.90 -12.50
CA LEU A 46 -6.19 10.82 -11.17
C LEU A 46 -5.57 9.44 -10.92
N LEU A 47 -6.30 8.36 -11.23
CA LEU A 47 -5.80 7.00 -11.02
C LEU A 47 -4.57 6.69 -11.89
N ARG A 48 -4.52 7.21 -13.12
CA ARG A 48 -3.34 7.12 -13.99
C ARG A 48 -2.13 7.81 -13.39
N ALA A 49 -2.30 9.01 -12.85
CA ALA A 49 -1.21 9.74 -12.18
C ALA A 49 -0.68 8.98 -10.96
N TYR A 50 -1.56 8.30 -10.21
CA TYR A 50 -1.21 7.51 -9.03
C TYR A 50 -1.04 6.01 -9.31
N ARG A 51 -0.78 5.60 -10.56
CA ARG A 51 -0.73 4.17 -10.95
C ARG A 51 0.22 3.33 -10.09
N ASP A 52 1.35 3.89 -9.66
CA ASP A 52 2.35 3.15 -8.88
C ASP A 52 1.92 2.89 -7.44
N VAL A 53 0.91 3.60 -6.95
CA VAL A 53 0.25 3.34 -5.67
C VAL A 53 -0.89 2.32 -5.85
N SER A 54 -1.54 2.32 -7.01
CA SER A 54 -2.67 1.44 -7.32
C SER A 54 -2.26 0.06 -7.84
N LYS A 55 -0.99 -0.12 -8.27
CA LYS A 55 -0.46 -1.42 -8.68
C LYS A 55 -0.40 -2.38 -7.50
N ASP A 56 -0.83 -3.61 -7.74
CA ASP A 56 -0.60 -4.72 -6.83
C ASP A 56 0.92 -4.93 -6.69
N LYS A 57 1.44 -4.74 -5.47
CA LYS A 57 2.85 -4.96 -5.13
C LYS A 57 3.06 -6.32 -4.45
N GLY A 58 2.06 -7.20 -4.52
CA GLY A 58 2.06 -8.52 -3.90
C GLY A 58 1.66 -8.49 -2.43
N ASP A 59 1.90 -9.61 -1.76
CA ASP A 59 1.43 -9.88 -0.39
C ASP A 59 2.06 -8.95 0.68
N CYS A 60 3.25 -8.39 0.41
CA CYS A 60 3.98 -7.55 1.36
C CYS A 60 3.98 -6.09 0.89
N PRO A 61 3.42 -5.15 1.67
CA PRO A 61 3.50 -3.74 1.32
C PRO A 61 4.97 -3.30 1.28
N PRO A 62 5.34 -2.40 0.36
CA PRO A 62 6.71 -1.91 0.28
C PRO A 62 7.11 -1.19 1.58
N MET A 63 8.37 -1.33 1.97
CA MET A 63 8.92 -0.58 3.09
C MET A 63 8.65 0.93 2.90
N THR A 64 8.22 1.60 3.97
CA THR A 64 7.80 3.00 3.89
C THR A 64 8.98 3.87 3.48
N ALA A 65 8.81 4.74 2.47
CA ALA A 65 9.83 5.70 2.06
C ALA A 65 10.00 6.88 3.06
N LEU A 66 9.11 6.99 4.05
CA LEU A 66 9.14 8.06 5.04
C LEU A 66 10.14 7.71 6.16
N ASN A 67 10.94 8.69 6.57
CA ASN A 67 11.86 8.55 7.70
C ASN A 67 11.12 8.74 9.04
N VAL A 68 10.10 7.92 9.27
CA VAL A 68 9.33 7.89 10.52
C VAL A 68 9.42 6.48 11.08
N GLN A 69 9.91 6.34 12.29
CA GLN A 69 10.08 5.06 12.96
C GLN A 69 9.06 4.90 14.10
N HIS A 70 8.54 3.70 14.25
CA HIS A 70 7.68 3.36 15.38
C HIS A 70 8.53 3.04 16.61
N HIS A 71 8.46 3.87 17.65
CA HIS A 71 9.10 3.60 18.93
C HIS A 71 8.13 2.85 19.86
N ILE A 72 8.60 1.76 20.46
CA ILE A 72 7.81 0.96 21.40
C ILE A 72 8.32 1.24 22.83
N ASP A 73 7.55 2.02 23.59
CA ASP A 73 7.86 2.35 24.98
C ASP A 73 7.43 1.22 25.94
N THR A 74 8.37 0.38 26.36
CA THR A 74 8.12 -0.70 27.35
C THR A 74 8.39 -0.26 28.80
N GLY A 75 8.90 0.95 29.01
CA GLY A 75 9.20 1.50 30.33
C GLY A 75 10.23 0.67 31.10
N LYS A 76 9.81 0.03 32.20
CA LYS A 76 10.66 -0.83 33.05
C LYS A 76 10.34 -2.32 32.92
N ALA A 77 9.46 -2.70 32.00
CA ALA A 77 9.10 -4.09 31.80
C ALA A 77 10.31 -4.88 31.25
N ALA A 78 10.62 -6.03 31.87
CA ALA A 78 11.65 -6.92 31.37
C ALA A 78 11.15 -7.68 30.12
N PRO A 79 12.04 -8.04 29.17
CA PRO A 79 11.70 -8.92 28.05
C PRO A 79 11.12 -10.25 28.53
N ILE A 80 10.19 -10.81 27.75
CA ILE A 80 9.57 -12.11 28.04
C ILE A 80 10.01 -13.12 26.99
N MET A 81 10.65 -14.20 27.45
CA MET A 81 11.05 -15.32 26.59
C MET A 81 9.96 -16.40 26.62
N MET A 82 9.24 -16.55 25.51
CA MET A 82 8.23 -17.58 25.35
C MET A 82 8.73 -18.71 24.45
N LYS A 83 8.36 -19.95 24.77
CA LYS A 83 8.64 -21.10 23.90
C LYS A 83 7.72 -21.03 22.67
N ARG A 84 8.28 -21.30 21.48
CA ARG A 84 7.49 -21.49 20.24
C ARG A 84 6.46 -22.60 20.45
N ARG A 85 5.22 -22.36 20.02
CA ARG A 85 4.16 -23.37 20.04
C ARG A 85 4.40 -24.41 18.94
N ARG A 86 3.94 -25.65 19.15
CA ARG A 86 3.94 -26.68 18.11
C ARG A 86 2.72 -26.51 17.23
N HIS A 87 2.91 -26.54 15.93
CA HIS A 87 1.84 -26.53 14.93
C HIS A 87 1.77 -27.90 14.24
N GLU A 88 0.65 -28.17 13.58
CA GLU A 88 0.56 -29.33 12.68
C GLU A 88 1.45 -29.10 11.45
N GLN A 89 1.93 -30.19 10.81
CA GLN A 89 2.93 -30.09 9.74
C GLN A 89 2.51 -29.18 8.57
N MET A 90 1.23 -29.19 8.20
CA MET A 90 0.70 -28.35 7.12
C MET A 90 0.67 -26.86 7.49
N GLU A 91 0.37 -26.56 8.75
CA GLU A 91 0.41 -25.19 9.27
C GLU A 91 1.85 -24.68 9.34
N ASP A 92 2.77 -25.48 9.88
CA ASP A 92 4.20 -25.12 9.97
C ASP A 92 4.79 -24.85 8.57
N ALA A 93 4.41 -25.64 7.55
CA ALA A 93 4.85 -25.40 6.17
C ALA A 93 4.34 -24.06 5.60
N THR A 94 3.11 -23.67 5.96
CA THR A 94 2.54 -22.39 5.56
C THR A 94 3.21 -21.22 6.26
N ILE A 95 3.49 -21.36 7.57
CA ILE A 95 4.24 -20.37 8.35
C ILE A 95 5.63 -20.16 7.73
N GLU A 96 6.35 -21.24 7.45
CA GLU A 96 7.70 -21.16 6.86
C GLU A 96 7.69 -20.48 5.49
N SER A 97 6.70 -20.79 4.65
CA SER A 97 6.55 -20.12 3.34
C SER A 97 6.33 -18.62 3.48
N ASN A 98 5.52 -18.18 4.45
CA ASN A 98 5.29 -16.76 4.69
C ASN A 98 6.52 -16.08 5.29
N VAL A 99 7.21 -16.71 6.24
CA VAL A 99 8.47 -16.19 6.81
C VAL A 99 9.51 -15.99 5.71
N SER A 100 9.68 -16.96 4.81
CA SER A 100 10.60 -16.86 3.67
C SER A 100 10.24 -15.70 2.73
N LYS A 101 8.95 -15.51 2.42
CA LYS A 101 8.48 -14.36 1.63
C LYS A 101 8.78 -13.02 2.32
N MET A 102 8.50 -12.91 3.62
CA MET A 102 8.70 -11.68 4.38
C MET A 102 10.18 -11.33 4.55
N LEU A 103 11.05 -12.35 4.72
CA LEU A 103 12.51 -12.17 4.70
C LEU A 103 12.99 -11.67 3.33
N GLY A 104 12.51 -12.25 2.24
CA GLY A 104 12.86 -11.81 0.88
C GLY A 104 12.35 -10.41 0.51
N ALA A 105 11.35 -9.90 1.25
CA ALA A 105 10.80 -8.56 1.09
C ALA A 105 11.34 -7.54 2.12
N ASP A 106 12.33 -7.93 2.93
CA ASP A 106 12.92 -7.10 4.00
C ASP A 106 11.91 -6.56 5.03
N VAL A 107 10.79 -7.28 5.22
CA VAL A 107 9.75 -6.92 6.22
C VAL A 107 10.16 -7.41 7.61
N ILE A 108 10.92 -8.50 7.68
CA ILE A 108 11.46 -9.08 8.92
C ILE A 108 12.95 -9.41 8.74
N GLU A 109 13.66 -9.53 9.85
CA GLU A 109 15.07 -9.92 9.91
C GLU A 109 15.33 -10.94 11.03
N GLU A 110 16.49 -11.59 11.00
CA GLU A 110 16.89 -12.53 12.05
C GLU A 110 17.21 -11.76 13.36
N GLY A 111 16.47 -12.09 14.41
CA GLY A 111 16.67 -11.50 15.75
C GLY A 111 17.51 -12.40 16.64
N ASN A 112 18.52 -11.83 17.30
CA ASN A 112 19.42 -12.57 18.19
C ASN A 112 18.91 -12.73 19.63
N GLY A 113 17.73 -12.20 19.97
CA GLY A 113 17.17 -12.23 21.33
C GLY A 113 18.03 -11.44 22.33
N ALA A 114 17.57 -10.25 22.71
CA ALA A 114 18.18 -9.49 23.82
C ALA A 114 17.68 -10.01 25.17
#